data_AF-A0AAW4BFV8-F1
#
_entry.id   AF-A0AAW4BFV8-F1
#
_cell.length_a   1.000
_cell.length_b   1.000
_cell.length_c   1.000
_cell.angle_alpha   90.00
_cell.angle_beta   90.00
_cell.angle_gamma   90.00
#
_symmetry.space_group_name_H-M   'P 1'
#
loop_
_entity.id
_entity.type
_entity.pdbx_description
1 polymer ?
#
loop_
_entity_poly.entity_id
_entity_poly.type
_entity_poly.pdbx_seq_one_letter_code
_entity_poly.pdbx_strand_id
1 'polypeptide(L)' 'MAKHRNPAYTEEFRKEAVRLASLPGRTAVSVARELGISAQQIRNWKRQFTR' A
#
# COMPACT_ATOMS: atom_id res chain seq x y z
N MET A 1 17.36 -17.77 -10.36
CA MET A 1 17.27 -17.03 -9.09
C MET A 1 15.83 -17.07 -8.61
N ALA A 2 15.54 -17.78 -7.52
CA ALA A 2 14.22 -17.73 -6.91
C ALA A 2 14.06 -16.34 -6.28
N LYS A 3 13.25 -15.48 -6.91
CA LYS A 3 12.88 -14.19 -6.32
C LYS A 3 12.22 -14.50 -4.99
N HIS A 4 12.89 -14.21 -3.88
CA HIS A 4 12.28 -14.25 -2.55
C HIS A 4 10.99 -13.44 -2.63
N ARG A 5 9.85 -14.16 -2.73
CA ARG A 5 8.55 -13.55 -2.61
C ARG A 5 8.42 -13.35 -1.11
N ASN A 6 8.85 -12.18 -0.62
CA ASN A 6 8.48 -11.74 0.74
C ASN A 6 7.00 -12.09 0.93
N PRO A 7 6.60 -12.61 2.10
CA PRO A 7 5.20 -12.94 2.37
C PRO A 7 4.37 -11.73 1.97
N ALA A 8 3.55 -11.93 0.94
CA ALA A 8 2.82 -10.85 0.34
C ALA A 8 1.86 -10.32 1.40
N TYR A 9 1.87 -9.01 1.66
CA TYR A 9 0.83 -8.37 2.46
C TYR A 9 -0.54 -8.90 2.02
N THR A 10 -1.41 -9.20 2.98
CA THR A 10 -2.76 -9.68 2.65
C THR A 10 -3.49 -8.65 1.78
N GLU A 11 -4.42 -9.10 0.96
CA GLU A 11 -5.20 -8.18 0.13
C GLU A 11 -5.95 -7.15 0.99
N GLU A 12 -6.50 -7.59 2.12
CA GLU A 12 -7.17 -6.74 3.11
C GLU A 12 -6.26 -5.62 3.63
N PHE A 13 -5.00 -5.96 3.98
CA PHE A 13 -4.03 -4.94 4.41
C PHE A 13 -3.75 -3.92 3.30
N ARG A 14 -3.61 -4.39 2.05
CA ARG A 14 -3.35 -3.50 0.90
C ARG A 14 -4.53 -2.59 0.62
N LYS A 15 -5.77 -3.11 0.69
CA LYS A 15 -7.01 -2.34 0.53
C LYS A 15 -7.12 -1.26 1.59
N GLU A 16 -6.87 -1.61 2.86
CA GLU A 16 -6.95 -0.63 3.95
C GLU A 16 -5.88 0.46 3.81
N ALA A 17 -4.64 0.10 3.45
CA ALA A 17 -3.59 1.08 3.18
C ALA A 17 -3.97 2.05 2.04
N VAL A 18 -4.61 1.55 0.98
CA VAL A 18 -5.09 2.37 -0.14
C VAL A 18 -6.30 3.23 0.25
N ARG A 19 -7.22 2.70 1.06
CA ARG A 19 -8.37 3.44 1.60
C ARG A 19 -7.90 4.62 2.44
N LEU A 20 -7.01 4.38 3.40
CA LEU A 20 -6.41 5.42 4.26
C LEU A 20 -5.69 6.49 3.44
N ALA A 21 -4.94 6.09 2.42
CA ALA A 21 -4.21 7.01 1.54
C ALA A 21 -5.11 7.79 0.57
N SER A 22 -6.41 7.46 0.50
CA SER A 22 -7.41 8.15 -0.31
C SER A 22 -8.33 9.05 0.51
N LEU A 23 -8.19 9.06 1.84
CA LEU A 23 -8.90 9.99 2.72
C LEU A 23 -8.39 11.43 2.54
N PRO A 24 -9.28 12.44 2.65
CA PRO A 24 -8.87 13.83 2.58
C PRO A 24 -7.86 14.16 3.71
N GLY A 25 -6.82 14.91 3.37
CA GLY A 25 -5.74 15.26 4.31
C GLY A 25 -4.72 14.15 4.57
N ARG A 26 -4.93 12.93 4.07
CA ARG A 26 -3.93 11.85 4.11
C ARG A 26 -3.24 11.69 2.77
N THR A 27 -1.94 11.43 2.83
CA THR A 27 -1.14 11.10 1.65
C THR A 27 -0.60 9.68 1.76
N ALA A 28 -0.29 9.05 0.62
CA ALA A 28 0.38 7.76 0.60
C ALA A 28 1.71 7.76 1.38
N VAL A 29 2.37 8.91 1.52
CA VAL A 29 3.61 9.04 2.31
C VAL A 29 3.32 9.01 3.80
N SER A 30 2.30 9.76 4.27
CA SER A 30 1.90 9.73 5.69
C SER A 30 1.48 8.32 6.11
N VAL A 31 0.59 7.70 5.33
CA VAL A 31 0.07 6.37 5.62
C VAL A 31 1.18 5.31 5.56
N ALA A 32 2.12 5.44 4.61
CA ALA A 32 3.26 4.52 4.54
C ALA A 32 4.17 4.62 5.77
N ARG A 33 4.41 5.83 6.28
CA ARG A 33 5.18 6.05 7.51
C ARG A 33 4.48 5.43 8.73
N GLU A 34 3.17 5.63 8.84
CA GLU A 34 2.35 5.06 9.92
C GLU A 34 2.35 3.51 9.90
N LEU A 35 2.27 2.92 8.70
CA LEU A 35 2.20 1.47 8.50
C LEU A 35 3.59 0.80 8.40
N GLY A 36 4.69 1.55 8.44
CA GLY A 36 6.04 1.01 8.31
C GLY A 36 6.35 0.40 6.94
N ILE A 37 5.70 0.90 5.89
CA ILE A 37 5.88 0.42 4.50
C ILE A 37 6.39 1.53 3.59
N SER A 38 6.64 1.21 2.31
CA SER A 38 7.00 2.23 1.32
C SER A 38 5.77 2.91 0.73
N ALA A 39 5.85 4.21 0.50
CA ALA A 39 4.80 4.95 -0.22
C ALA A 39 4.62 4.42 -1.67
N GLN A 40 5.69 3.86 -2.26
CA GLN A 40 5.65 3.23 -3.58
C GLN A 40 4.72 2.00 -3.59
N GLN A 41 4.73 1.17 -2.54
CA GLN A 41 3.82 0.02 -2.43
C GLN A 41 2.36 0.47 -2.43
N ILE A 42 2.01 1.48 -1.64
CA ILE A 42 0.64 2.03 -1.60
C ILE A 42 0.23 2.58 -2.96
N ARG A 43 1.11 3.31 -3.67
CA ARG A 43 0.82 3.81 -5.03
C ARG A 43 0.61 2.68 -6.03
N ASN A 44 1.41 1.62 -5.95
CA ASN A 44 1.27 0.45 -6.82
C ASN A 44 -0.04 -0.30 -6.55
N TRP A 45 -0.43 -0.48 -5.28
CA TRP A 45 -1.71 -1.10 -4.91
C TRP A 45 -2.89 -0.26 -5.33
N LYS A 46 -2.81 1.07 -5.17
CA LYS A 46 -3.85 1.99 -5.67
C LYS A 46 -4.09 1.79 -7.16
N ARG A 47 -3.02 1.68 -7.97
CA ARG A 47 -3.13 1.38 -9.41
C ARG A 47 -3.73 0.00 -9.70
N GLN A 48 -3.54 -1.00 -8.83
CA GLN A 48 -4.11 -2.34 -8.99
C GLN A 48 -5.62 -2.35 -8.71
N PHE A 49 -6.10 -1.56 -7.74
CA PHE A 49 -7.51 -1.51 -7.35
C PHE A 49 -8.36 -0.48 -8.11
N THR A 50 -7.73 0.45 -8.83
CA THR A 50 -8.44 1.46 -9.66
C THR A 50 -8.55 1.02 -11.14
N ARG A 51 -8.19 -0.21 -11.46
CA ARG A 51 -8.50 -0.84 -12.76
C ARG A 51 -9.86 -1.51 -12.70
#